data_AF-A0AAD9MTG7-F1
#
_entry.id   AF-A0AAD9MTG7-F1
#
_cell.length_a   1.000
_cell.length_b   1.000
_cell.length_c   1.000
_cell.angle_alpha   90.00
_cell.angle_beta   90.00
_cell.angle_gamma   90.00
#
_symmetry.space_group_name_H-M   'P 1'
#
loop_
_entity.id
_entity.type
_entity.pdbx_description
1 polymer ?
#
loop_
_entity_poly.entity_id
_entity_poly.type
_entity_poly.pdbx_seq_one_letter_code
_entity_poly.pdbx_strand_id
1 'polypeptide(L)'
;MLPKLLVLQLLLECVYIISAYKHVILMHGLFGNPEELSQLAYFIKKVHPGTTITAIDAYNHEFSLSPMWEQTEKIRAMMSEAMKKHKDGVHMICYSQGGLVCRAALQTLQDHNVHNFISLSSPQGGQFGDTKFLRYILPQYTKEILYNHFAAYDSNETVIDMGKQPVKRL
;
A
#
# COMPACT_ATOMS: atom_id res chain seq x y z
N MET A 1 25.63 5.26 44.30
CA MET A 1 25.68 5.33 42.82
C MET A 1 24.90 4.21 42.13
N LEU A 2 25.01 2.96 42.62
CA LEU A 2 24.28 1.79 42.11
C LEU A 2 22.75 1.95 41.89
N PRO A 3 21.95 2.56 42.80
CA PRO A 3 20.50 2.66 42.60
C PRO A 3 20.10 3.65 41.51
N LYS A 4 20.92 4.67 41.22
CA LYS A 4 20.65 5.64 40.14
C LYS A 4 20.88 5.02 38.76
N LEU A 5 21.88 4.15 38.64
CA LEU A 5 22.15 3.39 37.42
C LEU A 5 21.02 2.41 37.13
N LEU A 6 20.53 1.70 38.15
CA LEU A 6 19.42 0.74 38.03
C LEU A 6 18.12 1.42 37.60
N VAL A 7 17.80 2.59 38.19
CA VAL A 7 16.62 3.39 37.81
C VAL A 7 16.75 3.89 36.37
N LEU A 8 17.93 4.35 35.95
CA LEU A 8 18.16 4.78 34.57
C LEU A 8 18.00 3.62 33.58
N GLN A 9 18.44 2.42 33.93
CA GLN A 9 18.32 1.22 33.11
C GLN A 9 16.86 0.77 32.96
N LEU A 10 16.09 0.76 34.05
CA LEU A 10 14.65 0.55 34.03
C LEU A 10 13.91 1.59 33.19
N LEU A 11 14.29 2.87 33.29
CA LEU A 11 13.69 3.94 32.48
C LEU A 11 14.00 3.76 30.98
N LEU A 12 15.22 3.36 30.62
CA LEU A 12 15.61 3.10 29.24
C LEU A 12 14.87 1.89 28.65
N GLU A 13 14.71 0.81 29.42
CA GLU A 13 13.90 -0.35 29.02
C GLU A 13 12.42 0.02 28.89
N CYS A 14 11.88 0.84 29.78
CA CYS A 14 10.52 1.37 29.64
C CYS A 14 10.37 2.23 28.37
N VAL A 15 11.33 3.11 28.06
CA VAL A 15 11.29 3.93 26.83
C VAL A 15 11.35 3.05 25.58
N TYR A 16 12.13 1.97 25.59
CA TYR A 16 12.18 1.00 24.51
C TYR A 16 10.83 0.28 24.31
N ILE A 17 10.15 -0.06 25.40
CA ILE A 17 8.82 -0.69 25.38
C ILE A 17 7.72 0.31 24.95
N ILE A 18 7.91 1.61 25.22
CA ILE A 18 6.94 2.68 24.92
C ILE A 18 7.06 3.21 23.48
N SER A 19 8.04 2.77 22.68
CA SER A 19 8.11 3.18 21.28
C SER A 19 6.90 2.67 20.51
N ALA A 20 5.91 3.55 20.35
CA ALA A 20 4.69 3.26 19.61
C ALA A 20 5.01 3.26 18.11
N TYR A 21 4.99 2.07 17.50
CA TYR A 21 5.11 1.93 16.06
C TYR A 21 3.91 2.56 15.35
N LYS A 22 4.18 3.24 14.23
CA LYS A 22 3.11 3.80 13.39
C LYS A 22 2.23 2.67 12.84
N HIS A 23 0.96 2.98 12.65
CA HIS A 23 0.00 2.05 12.05
C HIS A 23 0.45 1.63 10.65
N VAL A 24 0.21 0.37 10.27
CA VAL A 24 0.55 -0.16 8.94
C VAL A 24 -0.72 -0.49 8.17
N ILE A 25 -0.86 0.10 6.98
CA ILE A 25 -1.91 -0.24 6.01
C ILE A 25 -1.33 -1.22 4.99
N LEU A 26 -2.00 -2.34 4.78
CA LEU A 26 -1.63 -3.37 3.81
C LEU A 26 -2.63 -3.41 2.65
N MET A 27 -2.13 -3.51 1.42
CA MET A 27 -2.94 -3.65 0.21
C MET A 27 -2.45 -4.83 -0.63
N HIS A 28 -3.36 -5.76 -0.96
CA HIS A 28 -3.06 -6.91 -1.80
C HIS A 28 -3.04 -6.54 -3.29
N GLY A 29 -2.61 -7.48 -4.12
CA GLY A 29 -2.62 -7.33 -5.58
C GLY A 29 -3.71 -8.14 -6.27
N LEU A 30 -3.52 -8.36 -7.56
CA LEU A 30 -4.39 -9.19 -8.41
C LEU A 30 -4.73 -10.54 -7.75
N PHE A 31 -6.02 -10.83 -7.68
CA PHE A 31 -6.67 -12.02 -7.13
C PHE A 31 -6.43 -12.32 -5.65
N GLY A 32 -5.74 -11.42 -4.96
CA GLY A 32 -5.52 -11.50 -3.53
C GLY A 32 -6.73 -11.06 -2.71
N ASN A 33 -6.54 -11.09 -1.41
CA ASN A 33 -7.43 -10.59 -0.37
C ASN A 33 -6.55 -10.26 0.87
N PRO A 34 -7.12 -9.77 1.99
CA PRO A 34 -6.36 -9.53 3.21
C PRO A 34 -5.60 -10.75 3.75
N GLU A 35 -6.15 -11.95 3.63
CA GLU A 35 -5.59 -13.19 4.18
C GLU A 35 -4.22 -13.53 3.57
N GLU A 36 -4.00 -13.23 2.29
CA GLU A 36 -2.72 -13.42 1.60
C GLU A 36 -1.57 -12.61 2.23
N LEU A 37 -1.89 -11.55 2.98
CA LEU A 37 -0.92 -10.71 3.67
C LEU A 37 -0.81 -11.05 5.17
N SER A 38 -1.50 -12.07 5.65
CA SER A 38 -1.51 -12.48 7.07
C SER A 38 -0.11 -12.83 7.58
N GLN A 39 0.71 -13.51 6.78
CA GLN A 39 2.07 -13.88 7.16
C GLN A 39 2.98 -12.64 7.26
N LEU A 40 2.82 -11.67 6.37
CA LEU A 40 3.51 -10.38 6.47
C LEU A 40 3.07 -9.62 7.74
N ALA A 41 1.77 -9.57 8.02
CA ALA A 41 1.24 -8.95 9.22
C ALA A 41 1.77 -9.63 10.50
N TYR A 42 1.88 -10.96 10.49
CA TYR A 42 2.49 -11.73 11.57
C TYR A 42 3.96 -11.34 11.79
N PHE A 43 4.77 -11.28 10.73
CA PHE A 43 6.17 -10.90 10.86
C PHE A 43 6.35 -9.47 11.37
N ILE A 44 5.54 -8.52 10.89
CA ILE A 44 5.54 -7.15 11.41
C ILE A 44 5.28 -7.14 12.92
N LYS A 45 4.22 -7.82 13.38
CA LYS A 45 3.89 -7.87 14.82
C LYS A 45 4.93 -8.61 15.65
N LYS A 46 5.62 -9.60 15.06
CA LYS A 46 6.68 -10.36 15.72
C LYS A 46 7.91 -9.50 16.00
N VAL A 47 8.31 -8.66 15.05
CA VAL A 47 9.52 -7.80 15.20
C VAL A 47 9.21 -6.43 15.78
N HIS A 48 7.98 -5.95 15.60
CA HIS A 48 7.47 -4.68 16.15
C HIS A 48 6.20 -4.93 17.00
N PRO A 49 6.35 -5.46 18.23
CA PRO A 49 5.23 -5.72 19.12
C PRO A 49 4.38 -4.46 19.34
N GLY A 50 3.06 -4.62 19.36
CA GLY A 50 2.11 -3.52 19.54
C GLY A 50 1.74 -2.75 18.27
N THR A 51 2.40 -3.02 17.13
CA THR A 51 2.03 -2.41 15.83
C THR A 51 0.60 -2.77 15.46
N THR A 52 -0.23 -1.76 15.24
CA THR A 52 -1.58 -1.92 14.69
C THR A 52 -1.54 -2.00 13.17
N ILE A 53 -2.35 -2.87 12.59
CA ILE A 53 -2.33 -3.15 11.15
C ILE A 53 -3.77 -3.17 10.63
N THR A 54 -4.02 -2.50 9.52
CA THR A 54 -5.25 -2.63 8.72
C THR A 54 -4.88 -3.24 7.39
N ALA A 55 -5.40 -4.42 7.08
CA ALA A 55 -5.39 -4.93 5.72
C ALA A 55 -6.68 -4.47 5.03
N ILE A 56 -6.53 -3.81 3.88
CA ILE A 56 -7.66 -3.31 3.10
C ILE A 56 -8.42 -4.49 2.52
N ASP A 57 -9.69 -4.61 2.89
CA ASP A 57 -10.61 -5.65 2.45
C ASP A 57 -11.56 -5.09 1.38
N ALA A 58 -11.04 -4.97 0.16
CA ALA A 58 -11.78 -4.44 -0.99
C ALA A 58 -11.12 -4.89 -2.30
N TYR A 59 -11.96 -5.15 -3.32
CA TYR A 59 -11.52 -5.67 -4.62
C TYR A 59 -10.79 -7.02 -4.52
N ASN A 60 -11.26 -7.88 -3.63
CA ASN A 60 -10.71 -9.23 -3.46
C ASN A 60 -10.93 -10.09 -4.71
N HIS A 61 -10.04 -11.05 -4.94
CA HIS A 61 -10.20 -12.09 -5.96
C HIS A 61 -10.48 -11.48 -7.34
N GLU A 62 -11.51 -11.94 -8.05
CA GLU A 62 -11.89 -11.46 -9.37
C GLU A 62 -12.20 -9.95 -9.41
N PHE A 63 -12.64 -9.35 -8.30
CA PHE A 63 -12.89 -7.90 -8.24
C PHE A 63 -11.61 -7.07 -8.32
N SER A 64 -10.44 -7.66 -8.10
CA SER A 64 -9.14 -6.99 -8.35
C SER A 64 -8.92 -6.67 -9.83
N LEU A 65 -9.71 -7.28 -10.70
CA LEU A 65 -9.75 -6.95 -12.11
C LEU A 65 -10.58 -5.71 -12.39
N SER A 66 -11.35 -5.12 -11.47
CA SER A 66 -12.13 -3.90 -11.76
C SER A 66 -11.26 -2.75 -12.31
N PRO A 67 -11.83 -1.77 -13.04
CA PRO A 67 -11.07 -0.63 -13.53
C PRO A 67 -10.22 0.00 -12.43
N MET A 68 -8.91 0.16 -12.65
CA MET A 68 -7.97 0.50 -11.59
C MET A 68 -8.21 1.91 -11.03
N TRP A 69 -8.81 2.81 -11.82
CA TRP A 69 -9.26 4.11 -11.31
C TRP A 69 -10.43 4.01 -10.32
N GLU A 70 -11.41 3.13 -10.56
CA GLU A 70 -12.48 2.87 -9.60
C GLU A 70 -11.91 2.30 -8.29
N GLN A 71 -10.95 1.38 -8.39
CA GLN A 71 -10.22 0.88 -7.23
C GLN A 71 -9.54 2.03 -6.49
N THR A 72 -8.83 2.89 -7.22
CA THR A 72 -8.11 4.04 -6.66
C THR A 72 -9.02 4.95 -5.84
N GLU A 73 -10.18 5.31 -6.38
CA GLU A 73 -11.17 6.17 -5.70
C GLU A 73 -11.67 5.57 -4.39
N LYS A 74 -12.06 4.29 -4.42
CA LYS A 74 -12.56 3.59 -3.24
C LYS A 74 -11.46 3.37 -2.19
N ILE A 75 -10.28 2.94 -2.61
CA ILE A 75 -9.14 2.69 -1.73
C ILE A 75 -8.65 4.00 -1.10
N ARG A 76 -8.61 5.11 -1.87
CA ARG A 76 -8.33 6.46 -1.34
C ARG A 76 -9.25 6.83 -0.18
N ALA A 77 -10.55 6.58 -0.30
CA ALA A 77 -11.51 6.87 0.76
C ALA A 77 -11.24 6.03 2.01
N MET A 78 -11.01 4.72 1.86
CA MET A 78 -10.70 3.82 2.97
C MET A 78 -9.38 4.20 3.68
N MET A 79 -8.36 4.55 2.90
CA MET A 79 -7.08 5.03 3.40
C MET A 79 -7.22 6.34 4.18
N SER A 80 -7.98 7.31 3.69
CA SER A 80 -8.24 8.58 4.38
C SER A 80 -8.89 8.35 5.75
N GLU A 81 -9.87 7.45 5.84
CA GLU A 81 -10.50 7.10 7.12
C GLU A 81 -9.54 6.39 8.08
N ALA A 82 -8.67 5.51 7.58
CA ALA A 82 -7.63 4.90 8.40
C ALA A 82 -6.63 5.96 8.93
N MET A 83 -6.15 6.85 8.06
CA MET A 83 -5.19 7.91 8.41
C MET A 83 -5.76 8.89 9.44
N LYS A 84 -7.06 9.21 9.39
CA LYS A 84 -7.72 10.07 10.39
C LYS A 84 -7.62 9.54 11.82
N LYS A 85 -7.60 8.22 12.00
CA LYS A 85 -7.47 7.54 13.31
C LYS A 85 -6.03 7.50 13.83
N HIS A 86 -5.05 7.77 12.96
CA HIS A 86 -3.61 7.66 13.26
C HIS A 86 -2.91 8.97 12.92
N LYS A 87 -3.13 10.00 13.75
CA LYS A 87 -2.64 11.37 13.50
C LYS A 87 -1.12 11.49 13.39
N ASP A 88 -0.39 10.63 14.10
CA ASP A 88 1.09 10.59 14.06
C ASP A 88 1.64 10.01 12.76
N GLY A 89 0.78 9.58 11.84
CA GLY A 89 1.15 9.04 10.53
C GLY A 89 1.07 7.53 10.45
N VAL A 90 1.13 7.04 9.21
CA VAL A 90 1.01 5.61 8.89
C VAL A 90 2.13 5.15 7.95
N HIS A 91 2.39 3.85 7.93
CA HIS A 91 3.14 3.21 6.85
C HIS A 91 2.18 2.47 5.93
N MET A 92 2.56 2.33 4.67
CA MET A 92 1.82 1.57 3.67
C MET A 92 2.71 0.53 3.04
N ILE A 93 2.21 -0.70 2.93
CA ILE A 93 2.87 -1.77 2.18
C ILE A 93 1.86 -2.32 1.18
N CYS A 94 2.16 -2.14 -0.11
CA CYS A 94 1.23 -2.46 -1.17
C CYS A 94 1.89 -3.42 -2.17
N TYR A 95 1.31 -4.62 -2.28
CA TYR A 95 1.89 -5.73 -3.03
C TYR A 95 1.41 -5.79 -4.47
N SER A 96 2.33 -6.06 -5.41
CA SER A 96 2.00 -6.29 -6.82
C SER A 96 1.14 -5.15 -7.40
N GLN A 97 0.01 -5.43 -8.06
CA GLN A 97 -0.94 -4.43 -8.57
C GLN A 97 -1.37 -3.40 -7.51
N GLY A 98 -1.51 -3.81 -6.24
CA GLY A 98 -1.91 -2.92 -5.15
C GLY A 98 -0.98 -1.73 -4.97
N GLY A 99 0.30 -1.84 -5.36
CA GLY A 99 1.22 -0.70 -5.34
C GLY A 99 0.92 0.39 -6.35
N LEU A 100 0.28 0.06 -7.48
CA LEU A 100 -0.20 1.07 -8.43
C LEU A 100 -1.43 1.80 -7.86
N VAL A 101 -2.37 1.04 -7.31
CA VAL A 101 -3.59 1.58 -6.67
C VAL A 101 -3.22 2.49 -5.49
N CYS A 102 -2.35 2.03 -4.59
CA CYS A 102 -1.87 2.85 -3.47
C CYS A 102 -1.17 4.12 -3.93
N ARG A 103 -0.28 4.03 -4.93
CA ARG A 103 0.42 5.20 -5.45
C ARG A 103 -0.56 6.21 -6.03
N ALA A 104 -1.51 5.78 -6.86
CA ALA A 104 -2.52 6.66 -7.43
C ALA A 104 -3.42 7.28 -6.34
N ALA A 105 -3.81 6.52 -5.32
CA ALA A 105 -4.58 7.01 -4.19
C ALA A 105 -3.82 8.09 -3.42
N LEU A 106 -2.51 7.92 -3.20
CA LEU A 106 -1.68 8.93 -2.55
C LEU A 106 -1.48 10.18 -3.40
N GLN A 107 -1.24 10.03 -4.71
CA GLN A 107 -1.06 11.17 -5.60
C GLN A 107 -2.33 12.01 -5.77
N THR A 108 -3.50 11.44 -5.50
CA THR A 108 -4.80 12.11 -5.60
C THR A 108 -5.35 12.55 -4.25
N LEU A 109 -4.69 12.17 -3.15
CA LEU A 109 -5.07 12.56 -1.79
C LEU A 109 -4.11 13.67 -1.31
N GLN A 110 -4.55 14.93 -1.40
CA GLN A 110 -3.72 16.10 -1.08
C GLN A 110 -3.13 16.05 0.34
N ASP A 111 -3.93 15.64 1.33
CA ASP A 111 -3.55 15.67 2.74
C ASP A 111 -3.42 14.26 3.33
N HIS A 112 -2.44 13.49 2.84
CA HIS A 112 -2.10 12.19 3.43
C HIS A 112 -0.99 12.32 4.48
N ASN A 113 -1.01 11.48 5.52
CA ASN A 113 0.05 11.42 6.54
C ASN A 113 0.91 10.14 6.44
N VAL A 114 1.05 9.59 5.23
CA VAL A 114 1.95 8.46 4.99
C VAL A 114 3.40 8.86 5.20
N HIS A 115 4.07 8.14 6.09
CA HIS A 115 5.47 8.33 6.39
C HIS A 115 6.37 7.50 5.48
N ASN A 116 6.03 6.22 5.27
CA ASN A 116 6.72 5.35 4.32
C ASN A 116 5.69 4.66 3.42
N PHE A 117 5.91 4.76 2.11
CA PHE A 117 5.20 3.97 1.11
C PHE A 117 6.15 2.90 0.56
N ILE A 118 5.86 1.63 0.86
CA ILE A 118 6.62 0.48 0.41
C ILE A 118 5.85 -0.19 -0.72
N SER A 119 6.35 0.00 -1.95
CA SER A 119 5.84 -0.68 -3.14
C SER A 119 6.50 -2.05 -3.27
N LEU A 120 5.80 -3.10 -2.83
CA LEU A 120 6.35 -4.45 -2.73
C LEU A 120 6.13 -5.21 -4.03
N SER A 121 7.18 -5.32 -4.85
CA SER A 121 7.16 -6.05 -6.13
C SER A 121 6.04 -5.57 -7.09
N SER A 122 5.76 -4.27 -7.09
CA SER A 122 4.70 -3.68 -7.90
C SER A 122 5.21 -3.27 -9.28
N PRO A 123 4.41 -3.44 -10.35
CA PRO A 123 4.79 -3.08 -11.71
C PRO A 123 4.67 -1.56 -11.94
N GLN A 124 5.48 -0.76 -11.24
CA GLN A 124 5.38 0.71 -11.26
C GLN A 124 5.55 1.30 -12.67
N GLY A 125 6.37 0.68 -13.53
CA GLY A 125 6.52 1.08 -14.94
C GLY A 125 5.51 0.42 -15.90
N GLY A 126 4.43 -0.15 -15.37
CA GLY A 126 3.53 -1.04 -16.12
C GLY A 126 4.09 -2.45 -16.27
N GLN A 127 3.31 -3.31 -16.95
CA GLN A 127 3.66 -4.71 -17.21
C GLN A 127 3.61 -4.96 -18.71
N PHE A 128 4.72 -5.48 -19.27
CA PHE A 128 4.79 -5.93 -20.65
C PHE A 128 5.26 -7.39 -20.69
N GLY A 129 4.38 -8.30 -21.08
CA GLY A 129 4.69 -9.72 -21.23
C GLY A 129 3.49 -10.63 -20.93
N ASP A 130 3.48 -11.81 -21.57
CA ASP A 130 2.50 -12.87 -21.31
C ASP A 130 2.71 -13.48 -19.92
N THR A 131 1.97 -13.01 -18.93
CA THR A 131 1.70 -13.86 -17.77
C THR A 131 0.63 -14.86 -18.21
N LYS A 132 0.99 -16.16 -18.25
CA LYS A 132 0.07 -17.26 -18.59
C LYS A 132 -1.29 -17.10 -17.90
N PHE A 133 -1.26 -16.61 -16.67
CA PHE A 133 -2.41 -16.27 -15.87
C PHE A 133 -3.36 -15.21 -16.48
N LEU A 134 -2.85 -14.06 -16.94
CA LEU A 134 -3.69 -13.05 -17.61
C LEU A 134 -4.25 -13.58 -18.93
N ARG A 135 -3.52 -14.45 -19.63
CA ARG A 135 -3.95 -15.07 -20.88
C ARG A 135 -5.21 -15.95 -20.73
N TYR A 136 -5.40 -16.58 -19.58
CA TYR A 136 -6.59 -17.40 -19.28
C TYR A 136 -7.80 -16.55 -18.86
N ILE A 137 -7.59 -15.37 -18.29
CA ILE A 137 -8.64 -14.55 -17.68
C ILE A 137 -9.06 -13.39 -18.58
N LEU A 138 -8.18 -12.97 -19.48
CA LEU A 138 -8.41 -11.90 -20.44
C LEU A 138 -8.23 -12.38 -21.90
N PRO A 139 -8.79 -13.53 -22.34
CA PRO A 139 -8.38 -14.15 -23.61
C PRO A 139 -8.81 -13.40 -24.87
N GLN A 140 -9.42 -12.21 -24.78
CA GLN A 140 -10.04 -11.51 -25.91
C GLN A 140 -9.90 -9.98 -25.88
N TYR A 141 -9.09 -9.41 -24.97
CA TYR A 141 -8.99 -7.95 -24.86
C TYR A 141 -7.86 -7.38 -25.71
N THR A 142 -8.16 -6.32 -26.45
CA THR A 142 -7.13 -5.55 -27.16
C THR A 142 -6.22 -4.87 -26.14
N LYS A 143 -4.96 -4.58 -26.55
CA LYS A 143 -4.00 -3.84 -25.71
C LYS A 143 -4.58 -2.53 -25.16
N GLU A 144 -5.44 -1.88 -25.95
CA GLU A 144 -6.13 -0.66 -25.58
C GLU A 144 -7.14 -0.86 -24.44
N ILE A 145 -7.96 -1.91 -24.51
CA ILE A 145 -8.92 -2.21 -23.42
C ILE A 145 -8.17 -2.52 -22.13
N LEU A 146 -7.09 -3.32 -22.21
CA LEU A 146 -6.25 -3.61 -21.05
C LEU A 146 -5.61 -2.35 -20.46
N TYR A 147 -5.15 -1.44 -21.32
CA TYR A 147 -4.59 -0.16 -20.89
C TYR A 147 -5.63 0.69 -20.17
N ASN A 148 -6.82 0.87 -20.75
CA ASN A 148 -7.89 1.66 -20.13
C ASN A 148 -8.36 1.05 -18.80
N HIS A 149 -8.31 -0.28 -18.69
CA HIS A 149 -8.79 -1.01 -17.52
C HIS A 149 -7.77 -1.02 -16.37
N PHE A 150 -6.50 -1.20 -16.68
CA PHE A 150 -5.42 -1.29 -15.68
C PHE A 150 -4.59 -0.03 -15.54
N ALA A 151 -5.05 1.07 -16.13
CA ALA A 151 -4.48 2.36 -15.84
C ALA A 151 -5.25 3.09 -14.75
N ALA A 152 -4.52 3.76 -13.87
CA ALA A 152 -5.08 4.66 -12.88
C ALA A 152 -4.99 6.08 -13.45
N TYR A 153 -5.85 6.36 -14.44
CA TYR A 153 -6.03 7.70 -15.02
C TYR A 153 -7.35 8.31 -14.58
N ASP A 154 -7.30 9.58 -14.20
CA ASP A 154 -8.50 10.41 -14.12
C ASP A 154 -8.97 10.75 -15.53
N SER A 155 -10.29 10.81 -15.75
CA SER A 155 -10.91 11.11 -17.05
C SER A 155 -10.62 12.54 -17.56
N ASN A 156 -9.99 13.39 -16.75
CA ASN A 156 -9.58 14.76 -17.06
C ASN A 156 -8.14 14.89 -17.62
N GLU A 157 -7.60 13.85 -18.26
CA GLU A 157 -6.30 13.84 -18.98
C GLU A 157 -5.02 14.12 -18.16
N THR A 158 -5.09 14.21 -16.82
CA THR A 158 -3.87 14.13 -16.00
C THR A 158 -3.34 12.70 -16.04
N VAL A 159 -2.54 12.41 -17.07
CA VAL A 159 -1.73 11.21 -17.15
C VAL A 159 -0.84 11.21 -15.91
N ILE A 160 -1.16 10.40 -14.91
CA ILE A 160 -0.19 9.97 -13.92
C ILE A 160 0.75 9.03 -14.69
N ASP A 161 1.64 9.60 -15.49
CA ASP A 161 2.57 8.85 -16.32
C ASP A 161 3.51 8.08 -15.38
N MET A 162 3.25 6.78 -15.29
CA MET A 162 3.99 5.87 -14.44
C MET A 162 5.39 5.55 -15.02
N GLY A 163 5.71 6.05 -16.22
CA GLY A 163 6.95 5.80 -16.95
C GLY A 163 7.77 7.03 -17.37
N LYS A 164 7.28 8.26 -17.17
CA LYS A 164 8.06 9.49 -17.42
C LYS A 164 7.89 10.53 -16.32
N GLN A 165 8.41 10.24 -15.14
CA GLN A 165 8.80 11.33 -14.24
C GLN A 165 10.19 11.83 -14.68
N PRO A 166 10.40 13.12 -14.99
CA PRO A 166 11.74 13.66 -15.02
C PRO A 166 12.32 13.49 -13.62
N VAL A 167 13.44 12.77 -13.52
CA VAL A 167 14.19 12.59 -12.29
C VAL A 167 14.59 13.98 -11.78
N LYS A 168 13.80 14.56 -10.87
CA LYS A 168 14.32 15.56 -9.95
C LYS A 168 15.06 14.79 -8.87
N ARG A 169 16.40 14.78 -8.98
CA ARG A 169 17.27 14.41 -7.86
C ARG A 169 16.88 15.29 -6.68
N LEU A 170 16.50 14.65 -5.58
CA LEU A 170 16.75 15.11 -4.23
C LEU A 170 17.76 14.15 -3.62
#